data_AF-A0A533YHQ0-F1
#
_entry.id   AF-A0A533YHQ0-F1
#
_cell.length_a   1.000
_cell.length_b   1.000
_cell.length_c   1.000
_cell.angle_alpha   90.00
_cell.angle_beta   90.00
_cell.angle_gamma   90.00
#
_symmetry.space_group_name_H-M   'P 1'
#
loop_
_entity.id
_entity.type
_entity.pdbx_description
1 polymer ?
#
loop_
_entity_poly.entity_id
_entity_poly.type
_entity_poly.pdbx_seq_one_letter_code
_entity_poly.pdbx_strand_id
1 'polypeptide(L)'
;MSTPNALGLKETSYPWRPAMRVALSVVLGLLLVGMVTWRFLPYYKYSTLEEAVAQKRVVVGMNRGQVLKSWGAPYKIDVTYTDTGVRRELWVFEDWIDSATVKHRYLYFEEDALVGGWY
;
A
#
# COMPACT_ATOMS: atom_id res chain seq x y z
N MET A 1 13.28 50.02 19.84
CA MET A 1 14.01 50.72 20.91
C MET A 1 13.61 50.06 22.21
N SER A 2 14.47 49.24 22.82
CA SER A 2 14.12 48.37 23.94
C SER A 2 14.68 48.98 25.23
N THR A 3 13.80 49.27 26.18
CA THR A 3 14.11 49.91 27.46
C THR A 3 14.83 48.92 28.39
N PRO A 4 15.99 49.28 28.96
CA PRO A 4 16.68 48.42 29.92
C PRO A 4 16.00 48.50 31.29
N ASN A 5 15.81 47.34 31.93
CA ASN A 5 15.29 47.22 33.28
C ASN A 5 16.41 47.44 34.31
N ALA A 6 16.04 47.75 35.57
CA ALA A 6 16.90 48.25 36.64
C ALA A 6 18.14 47.38 37.02
N LEU A 7 18.26 46.18 36.45
CA LEU A 7 19.38 45.26 36.66
C LEU A 7 20.34 45.16 35.46
N GLY A 8 20.20 46.02 34.44
CA GLY A 8 21.10 46.05 33.28
C GLY A 8 21.03 44.80 32.38
N LEU A 9 20.10 43.88 32.64
CA LEU A 9 19.90 42.69 31.83
C LEU A 9 19.09 43.05 30.59
N LYS A 10 19.69 42.78 29.44
CA LYS A 10 19.08 42.95 28.12
C LYS A 10 17.91 41.98 28.02
N GLU A 11 16.67 42.47 28.05
CA GLU A 11 15.49 41.66 27.77
C GLU A 11 15.52 41.23 26.32
N THR A 12 16.11 40.07 26.07
CA THR A 12 16.07 39.43 24.77
C THR A 12 14.73 38.71 24.67
N SER A 13 13.90 39.16 23.74
CA SER A 13 12.61 38.53 23.45
C SER A 13 12.78 37.01 23.34
N TYR A 14 11.87 36.30 24.00
CA TYR A 14 11.81 34.84 24.12
C TYR A 14 12.14 34.01 22.84
N PRO A 15 11.82 34.44 21.59
CA PRO A 15 12.09 33.62 20.39
C PRO A 15 13.54 33.62 19.89
N TRP A 16 14.49 34.32 20.55
CA TRP A 16 15.87 34.48 20.07
C TRP A 16 16.93 33.68 20.84
N ARG A 17 16.52 32.76 21.74
CA ARG A 17 17.48 31.87 22.39
C ARG A 17 17.87 30.73 21.43
N PRO A 18 19.18 30.49 21.19
CA PRO A 18 19.63 29.47 20.24
C PRO A 18 19.13 28.06 20.61
N ALA A 19 19.01 27.77 21.90
CA ALA A 19 18.46 26.51 22.40
C ALA A 19 17.00 26.28 21.98
N MET A 20 16.16 27.33 21.96
CA MET A 20 14.75 27.23 21.59
C MET A 20 14.58 26.95 20.09
N ARG A 21 15.44 27.54 19.24
CA ARG A 21 15.45 27.29 17.80
C ARG A 21 15.85 25.84 17.49
N VAL A 22 16.87 25.32 18.16
CA VAL A 22 17.30 23.92 17.99
C VAL A 22 16.18 22.97 18.42
N ALA A 23 15.56 23.19 19.59
CA ALA A 23 14.46 22.37 20.06
C ALA A 23 13.28 22.35 19.08
N LEU A 24 12.88 23.53 18.56
CA LEU A 24 11.78 23.63 17.58
C LEU A 24 12.11 22.91 16.27
N SER A 25 13.34 23.07 15.75
CA SER A 25 13.78 22.40 14.53
C SER A 25 13.84 20.89 14.69
N VAL A 26 14.27 20.38 15.86
CA VAL A 26 14.30 18.94 16.15
C VAL A 26 12.88 18.38 16.19
N VAL A 27 11.94 19.05 16.87
CA VAL A 27 10.54 18.61 16.93
C VAL A 27 9.89 18.63 15.55
N LEU A 28 10.13 19.68 14.76
CA LEU A 28 9.60 19.78 13.39
C LEU A 28 10.19 18.68 12.49
N GLY A 29 11.49 18.41 12.62
CA GLY A 29 12.16 17.33 11.89
C GLY A 29 11.60 15.95 12.23
N LEU A 30 11.38 15.67 13.52
CA LEU A 30 10.75 14.42 13.97
C LEU A 30 9.32 14.26 13.45
N LEU A 31 8.54 15.35 13.42
CA LEU A 31 7.19 15.35 12.84
C LEU A 31 7.20 15.02 11.35
N LEU A 32 8.11 15.64 10.58
CA LEU A 32 8.25 15.37 9.15
C LEU A 32 8.67 13.92 8.88
N VAL A 33 9.66 13.41 9.64
CA VAL A 33 10.06 12.00 9.54
C VAL A 33 8.88 11.09 9.88
N GLY A 34 8.13 11.39 10.94
CA GLY A 34 6.92 10.64 11.32
C GLY A 34 5.86 10.61 10.21
N MET A 35 5.60 11.73 9.53
CA MET A 35 4.67 11.78 8.39
C MET A 35 5.15 10.94 7.21
N VAL A 36 6.45 10.99 6.91
CA VAL A 36 7.07 10.18 5.86
C VAL A 36 6.97 8.70 6.22
N THR A 37 7.35 8.31 7.44
CA THR A 37 7.25 6.94 7.93
C THR A 37 5.80 6.44 7.92
N TRP A 38 4.82 7.27 8.28
CA TRP A 38 3.40 6.92 8.22
C TRP A 38 2.93 6.59 6.80
N ARG A 39 3.41 7.35 5.81
CA ARG A 39 3.12 7.10 4.38
C ARG A 39 3.62 5.74 3.91
N PHE A 40 4.77 5.29 4.43
CA PHE A 40 5.40 4.02 4.05
C PHE A 40 5.04 2.85 4.98
N LEU A 41 4.45 3.09 6.15
CA LEU A 41 4.00 2.07 7.10
C LEU A 41 3.08 0.97 6.51
N PRO A 42 2.09 1.27 5.63
CA PRO A 42 1.28 0.23 5.03
C PRO A 42 2.05 -0.66 4.05
N TYR A 43 3.22 -0.24 3.56
CA TYR A 43 4.04 -1.03 2.64
C TYR A 43 4.83 -2.12 3.39
N TYR A 44 5.26 -1.87 4.63
CA TYR A 44 6.03 -2.81 5.44
C TYR A 44 5.18 -3.86 6.18
N LYS A 45 3.84 -3.69 6.22
CA LYS A 45 2.92 -4.59 6.92
C LYS A 45 2.58 -5.89 6.17
N TYR A 46 3.02 -6.05 4.91
CA TYR A 46 2.64 -7.19 4.07
C TYR A 46 3.87 -7.80 3.38
N SER A 47 4.78 -8.39 4.16
CA SER A 47 5.97 -9.06 3.60
C SER A 47 5.78 -10.55 3.33
N THR A 48 4.61 -11.14 3.63
CA THR A 48 4.40 -12.58 3.41
C THR A 48 3.21 -12.83 2.48
N LEU A 49 3.47 -13.53 1.38
CA LEU A 49 2.46 -14.02 0.42
C LEU A 49 1.38 -14.88 1.11
N GLU A 50 1.71 -15.48 2.27
CA GLU A 50 0.80 -16.30 3.06
C GLU A 50 -0.30 -15.50 3.77
N GLU A 51 -0.02 -14.28 4.26
CA GLU A 51 -1.05 -13.42 4.85
C GLU A 51 -2.02 -12.85 3.81
N ALA A 52 -1.57 -12.66 2.57
CA ALA A 52 -2.44 -12.26 1.46
C ALA A 52 -3.43 -13.38 1.09
N VAL A 53 -2.97 -14.64 1.07
CA VAL A 53 -3.82 -15.84 0.91
C VAL A 53 -4.85 -15.95 2.05
N ALA A 54 -4.44 -15.70 3.29
CA ALA A 54 -5.34 -15.74 4.46
C ALA A 54 -6.44 -14.67 4.42
N GLN A 55 -6.19 -13.52 3.78
CA GLN A 55 -7.17 -12.44 3.61
C GLN A 55 -8.02 -12.57 2.34
N LYS A 56 -7.97 -13.71 1.63
CA LYS A 56 -8.60 -13.88 0.30
C LYS A 56 -8.19 -12.78 -0.67
N ARG A 57 -6.92 -12.35 -0.66
CA ARG A 57 -6.38 -11.40 -1.64
C ARG A 57 -5.48 -12.15 -2.60
N VAL A 58 -5.79 -12.04 -3.88
CA VAL A 58 -4.97 -12.58 -4.95
C VAL A 58 -3.99 -11.49 -5.40
N VAL A 59 -2.70 -11.81 -5.41
CA VAL A 59 -1.61 -10.88 -5.67
C VAL A 59 -0.80 -11.35 -6.87
N VAL A 60 -0.31 -10.40 -7.68
CA VAL A 60 0.57 -10.67 -8.82
C VAL A 60 1.76 -11.53 -8.37
N GLY A 61 2.06 -12.57 -9.15
CA GLY A 61 3.10 -13.56 -8.88
C GLY A 61 2.61 -14.85 -8.19
N MET A 62 1.36 -14.92 -7.73
CA MET A 62 0.80 -16.17 -7.20
C MET A 62 0.62 -17.23 -8.30
N ASN A 63 0.87 -18.50 -7.96
CA ASN A 63 0.61 -19.64 -8.85
C ASN A 63 -0.90 -19.95 -8.91
N ARG A 64 -1.40 -20.53 -10.02
CA ARG A 64 -2.81 -20.99 -10.17
C ARG A 64 -3.31 -21.78 -8.95
N GLY A 65 -2.52 -22.71 -8.43
CA GLY A 65 -2.89 -23.53 -7.28
C GLY A 65 -3.09 -22.73 -5.99
N GLN A 66 -2.30 -21.66 -5.80
CA GLN A 66 -2.46 -20.76 -4.65
C GLN A 66 -3.70 -19.88 -4.80
N VAL A 67 -4.00 -19.44 -6.02
CA VAL A 67 -5.22 -18.68 -6.32
C VAL A 67 -6.47 -19.55 -6.12
N LEU A 68 -6.48 -20.79 -6.62
CA LEU A 68 -7.57 -21.74 -6.41
C LEU A 68 -7.82 -22.02 -4.92
N LYS A 69 -6.76 -22.12 -4.10
CA LYS A 69 -6.90 -22.25 -2.65
C LYS A 69 -7.51 -21.01 -1.99
N SER A 70 -7.23 -19.84 -2.53
CA SER A 70 -7.68 -18.56 -1.97
C SER A 70 -9.11 -18.19 -2.37
N TRP A 71 -9.43 -18.30 -3.66
CA TRP A 71 -10.68 -17.82 -4.27
C TRP A 71 -11.61 -18.94 -4.73
N GLY A 72 -11.15 -20.20 -4.71
CA GLY A 72 -11.90 -21.32 -5.26
C GLY A 72 -11.76 -21.44 -6.78
N ALA A 73 -12.60 -22.29 -7.38
CA ALA A 73 -12.62 -22.48 -8.82
C ALA A 73 -13.25 -21.28 -9.54
N PRO A 74 -12.67 -20.82 -10.66
CA PRO A 74 -13.29 -19.80 -11.49
C PRO A 74 -14.57 -20.33 -12.14
N TYR A 75 -15.48 -19.42 -12.48
CA TYR A 75 -16.69 -19.76 -13.24
C TYR A 75 -16.35 -20.13 -14.69
N LYS A 76 -15.43 -19.39 -15.30
CA LYS A 76 -14.97 -19.62 -16.67
C LYS A 76 -13.46 -19.44 -16.78
N ILE A 77 -12.83 -20.26 -17.62
CA ILE A 77 -11.42 -20.14 -18.00
C ILE A 77 -11.34 -20.03 -19.52
N ASP A 78 -10.82 -18.91 -20.01
CA ASP A 78 -10.51 -18.70 -21.43
C ASP A 78 -9.00 -18.82 -21.63
N VAL A 79 -8.57 -19.73 -22.50
CA VAL A 79 -7.15 -19.98 -22.79
C VAL A 79 -6.81 -19.40 -24.15
N THR A 80 -5.79 -18.56 -24.20
CA THR A 80 -5.25 -17.99 -25.43
C THR A 80 -3.75 -18.22 -25.49
N TYR A 81 -3.16 -18.07 -26.67
CA TYR A 81 -1.72 -18.17 -26.87
C TYR A 81 -1.23 -16.88 -27.52
N THR A 82 -0.09 -16.37 -27.07
CA THR A 82 0.56 -15.25 -27.75
C THR A 82 1.19 -15.70 -29.05
N ASP A 83 1.54 -14.74 -29.92
CA ASP A 83 2.32 -15.01 -31.14
C ASP A 83 3.69 -15.65 -30.83
N THR A 84 4.19 -15.48 -29.61
CA THR A 84 5.42 -16.10 -29.09
C THR A 84 5.19 -17.51 -28.52
N GLY A 85 3.96 -18.03 -28.55
CA GLY A 85 3.60 -19.36 -28.06
C GLY A 85 3.37 -19.46 -26.54
N VAL A 86 3.36 -18.33 -25.83
CA VAL A 86 3.13 -18.29 -24.38
C VAL A 86 1.66 -18.52 -24.10
N ARG A 87 1.35 -19.46 -23.20
CA ARG A 87 -0.01 -19.77 -22.79
C ARG A 87 -0.52 -18.72 -21.81
N ARG A 88 -1.58 -18.02 -22.23
CA ARG A 88 -2.35 -17.06 -21.43
C ARG A 88 -3.66 -17.67 -20.98
N GLU A 89 -4.00 -17.49 -19.71
CA GLU A 89 -5.32 -17.88 -19.19
C GLU A 89 -6.01 -16.66 -18.59
N LEU A 90 -7.25 -16.42 -19.01
CA LEU A 90 -8.15 -15.45 -18.40
C LEU A 90 -9.17 -16.21 -17.57
N TRP A 91 -9.13 -15.98 -16.26
CA TRP A 91 -10.04 -16.60 -15.31
C TRP A 91 -11.10 -15.58 -14.92
N VAL A 92 -12.36 -15.97 -15.07
CA VAL A 92 -13.52 -15.14 -14.73
C VAL A 92 -14.18 -15.70 -13.48
N PHE A 93 -14.35 -14.85 -12.48
CA PHE A 93 -15.06 -15.14 -11.24
C PHE A 93 -16.32 -14.28 -11.18
N GLU A 94 -17.44 -14.90 -10.83
CA GLU A 94 -18.70 -14.20 -10.61
C GLU A 94 -18.95 -14.09 -9.10
N ASP A 95 -19.18 -12.87 -8.63
CA ASP A 95 -19.58 -12.57 -7.25
C ASP A 95 -21.01 -12.04 -7.28
N TRP A 96 -21.95 -12.86 -6.83
CA TRP A 96 -23.37 -12.55 -6.79
C TRP A 96 -23.65 -11.72 -5.53
N ILE A 97 -24.04 -10.45 -5.71
CA ILE A 97 -24.43 -9.59 -4.59
C ILE A 97 -25.91 -9.79 -4.26
N ASP A 98 -26.73 -9.93 -5.30
CA ASP A 98 -28.14 -10.25 -5.24
C ASP A 98 -28.54 -11.04 -6.51
N SER A 99 -29.81 -11.43 -6.65
CA SER A 99 -30.29 -12.23 -7.79
C SER A 99 -30.25 -11.50 -9.14
N ALA A 100 -30.07 -10.18 -9.16
CA ALA A 100 -30.04 -9.34 -10.35
C ALA A 100 -28.65 -8.70 -10.61
N THR A 101 -27.76 -8.66 -9.60
CA THR A 101 -26.48 -7.97 -9.65
C THR A 101 -25.32 -8.94 -9.50
N VAL A 102 -24.60 -9.17 -10.60
CA VAL A 102 -23.38 -10.00 -10.66
C VAL A 102 -22.18 -9.11 -10.93
N LYS A 103 -21.18 -9.18 -10.05
CA LYS A 103 -19.86 -8.59 -10.30
C LYS A 103 -18.93 -9.63 -10.90
N HIS A 104 -18.20 -9.22 -11.94
CA HIS A 104 -17.22 -10.07 -12.59
C HIS A 104 -15.82 -9.64 -12.19
N ARG A 105 -15.00 -10.58 -11.76
CA ARG A 105 -13.57 -10.37 -11.50
C ARG A 105 -12.78 -11.16 -12.51
N TYR A 106 -11.78 -10.51 -13.09
CA TYR A 106 -10.94 -11.07 -14.12
C TYR A 106 -9.52 -11.23 -13.59
N LEU A 107 -8.94 -12.40 -13.72
CA LEU A 107 -7.55 -12.68 -13.39
C LEU A 107 -6.83 -13.17 -14.65
N TYR A 108 -5.63 -12.65 -14.87
CA TYR A 108 -4.79 -12.97 -16.02
C TYR A 108 -3.58 -13.76 -15.56
N PHE A 109 -3.37 -14.93 -16.17
CA PHE A 109 -2.21 -15.78 -15.94
C PHE A 109 -1.37 -15.92 -17.21
N GLU A 110 -0.06 -15.95 -17.03
CA GLU A 110 0.92 -16.35 -18.05
C GLU A 110 1.80 -17.44 -17.45
N GLU A 111 1.94 -18.58 -18.13
CA GLU A 111 2.83 -19.67 -17.69
C GLU A 111 2.70 -20.05 -16.22
N ASP A 112 1.46 -20.16 -15.70
CA ASP A 112 1.14 -20.51 -14.31
C ASP A 112 1.34 -19.38 -13.27
N ALA A 113 1.82 -18.21 -13.67
CA ALA A 113 1.96 -17.04 -12.81
C ALA A 113 0.83 -16.03 -13.02
N LEU A 114 0.24 -15.53 -11.94
CA LEU A 114 -0.71 -14.43 -12.02
C LEU A 114 0.02 -13.14 -12.41
N VAL A 115 -0.34 -12.56 -13.55
CA VAL A 115 0.26 -11.32 -14.07
C VAL A 115 -0.55 -10.10 -13.66
N GLY A 116 -1.87 -10.22 -13.56
CA GLY A 116 -2.74 -9.08 -13.24
C GLY A 116 -4.19 -9.46 -13.06
N GLY A 117 -5.02 -8.48 -12.72
CA GLY A 117 -6.46 -8.67 -12.58
C GLY A 117 -7.24 -7.36 -12.63
N TRP A 118 -8.53 -7.48 -12.92
CA TRP A 118 -9.47 -6.37 -12.99
C TRP A 118 -10.75 -6.68 -12.20
N TYR A 119 -11.35 -5.64 -11.60
CA TYR A 119 -12.54 -5.69 -10.74
C TYR A 119 -13.60 -4.71 -11.23
#